data_AF-A0A8C5JS50-F1
#
_entry.id   AF-A0A8C5JS50-F1
#
_cell.length_a   1.000
_cell.length_b   1.000
_cell.length_c   1.000
_cell.angle_alpha   90.00
_cell.angle_beta   90.00
_cell.angle_gamma   90.00
#
_symmetry.space_group_name_H-M   'P 1'
#
loop_
_entity.id
_entity.type
_entity.pdbx_description
1 polymer ?
#
loop_
_entity_poly.entity_id
_entity_poly.type
_entity_poly.pdbx_seq_one_letter_code
_entity_poly.pdbx_strand_id
1 'polypeptide(L)'
;MSRLGPPLPLLLLGALGALSPPRAAGQEPPPSPPPSPRPNATRPVFPVFPCGGDHRGESGFIASEGFPRHYPPGSNCTWTITVPEGQVATLSFRVFDLEPDPRCRFDALSVFGGHGPAAPLLGRFCGTFRPGALRAPQNRLRLTMESDGATAGRGFLAWFSAGSPPSHGPPQGRRRSGVFNKPQFF
;
A
#
# COMPACT_ATOMS: atom_id res chain seq x y z
N MET A 1 -66.49 60.59 21.32
CA MET A 1 -67.94 60.30 21.34
C MET A 1 -68.24 59.61 20.02
N SER A 2 -68.44 58.29 19.99
CA SER A 2 -69.77 57.66 19.99
C SER A 2 -70.70 58.34 18.98
N ARG A 3 -71.35 57.70 18.02
CA ARG A 3 -71.68 56.32 17.63
C ARG A 3 -72.55 56.53 16.36
N LEU A 4 -72.81 55.45 15.60
CA LEU A 4 -73.94 55.28 14.67
C LEU A 4 -73.89 56.19 13.42
N GLY A 5 -74.19 55.73 12.20
CA GLY A 5 -75.04 54.63 11.79
C GLY A 5 -75.03 54.44 10.25
N PRO A 6 -76.06 53.79 9.69
CA PRO A 6 -76.07 53.00 8.44
C PRO A 6 -76.60 53.84 7.24
N PRO A 7 -77.23 53.31 6.14
CA PRO A 7 -77.19 52.02 5.42
C PRO A 7 -76.89 52.15 3.89
N LEU A 8 -76.74 50.98 3.24
CA LEU A 8 -76.92 50.54 1.81
C LEU A 8 -77.59 51.51 0.79
N PRO A 9 -77.32 51.47 -0.55
CA PRO A 9 -77.61 50.27 -1.38
C PRO A 9 -76.85 50.04 -2.73
N LEU A 10 -77.10 48.82 -3.25
CA LEU A 10 -77.10 48.26 -4.62
C LEU A 10 -76.48 49.01 -5.82
N LEU A 11 -75.74 48.27 -6.66
CA LEU A 11 -76.10 48.08 -8.09
C LEU A 11 -75.33 46.92 -8.76
N LEU A 12 -76.08 46.11 -9.52
CA LEU A 12 -75.65 45.02 -10.41
C LEU A 12 -75.01 45.55 -11.70
N LEU A 13 -74.12 44.74 -12.31
CA LEU A 13 -73.86 44.46 -13.74
C LEU A 13 -72.42 43.90 -13.79
N GLY A 14 -72.10 42.65 -14.13
CA GLY A 14 -72.59 41.82 -15.22
C GLY A 14 -71.69 42.01 -16.45
N ALA A 15 -70.56 41.29 -16.56
CA ALA A 15 -69.89 41.02 -17.85
C ALA A 15 -68.61 40.16 -17.77
N LEU A 16 -68.63 39.11 -18.58
CA LEU A 16 -67.57 38.62 -19.47
C LEU A 16 -66.48 37.69 -18.91
N GLY A 17 -66.61 36.44 -19.34
CA GLY A 17 -65.74 35.32 -19.04
C GLY A 17 -64.31 35.48 -19.55
N ALA A 18 -63.40 34.95 -18.75
CA ALA A 18 -62.08 34.54 -19.19
C ALA A 18 -62.08 33.01 -19.27
N LEU A 19 -62.12 32.47 -20.48
CA LEU A 19 -61.84 31.06 -20.74
C LEU A 19 -60.40 30.77 -20.29
N SER A 20 -60.26 29.96 -19.24
CA SER A 20 -58.96 29.45 -18.81
C SER A 20 -58.39 28.54 -19.90
N PRO A 21 -57.09 28.61 -20.22
CA PRO A 21 -56.47 27.69 -21.17
C PRO A 21 -56.54 26.25 -20.64
N PRO A 22 -56.60 25.24 -21.52
CA PRO A 22 -56.62 23.84 -21.10
C PRO A 22 -55.32 23.49 -20.37
N ARG A 23 -55.48 22.84 -19.22
CA ARG A 23 -54.42 22.24 -18.42
C ARG A 23 -53.68 21.22 -19.30
N ALA A 24 -52.41 21.47 -19.58
CA ALA A 24 -51.56 20.53 -20.31
C ALA A 24 -51.59 19.18 -19.59
N ALA A 25 -52.09 18.17 -20.29
CA ALA A 25 -52.06 16.79 -19.85
C ALA A 25 -50.62 16.25 -19.93
N GLY A 26 -50.21 15.52 -18.89
CA GLY A 26 -49.29 14.39 -19.04
C GLY A 26 -47.81 14.71 -19.17
N GLN A 27 -47.15 14.96 -18.04
CA GLN A 27 -45.83 14.36 -17.84
C GLN A 27 -45.76 13.93 -16.37
N GLU A 28 -46.04 12.65 -16.12
CA GLU A 28 -45.67 12.03 -14.85
C GLU A 28 -44.14 12.10 -14.74
N PRO A 29 -43.56 12.54 -13.60
CA PRO A 29 -42.12 12.49 -13.41
C PRO A 29 -41.65 11.04 -13.59
N PRO A 30 -40.46 10.81 -14.20
CA PRO A 30 -39.95 9.46 -14.39
C PRO A 30 -39.88 8.74 -13.04
N PRO A 31 -40.15 7.42 -13.00
CA PRO A 31 -40.04 6.65 -11.77
C PRO A 31 -38.64 6.81 -11.20
N SER A 32 -38.55 7.08 -9.91
CA SER A 32 -37.27 7.15 -9.20
C SER A 32 -36.48 5.86 -9.43
N PRO A 33 -35.15 5.95 -9.67
CA PRO A 33 -34.33 4.76 -9.87
C PRO A 33 -34.45 3.83 -8.64
N PRO A 34 -34.36 2.50 -8.84
CA PRO A 34 -34.37 1.57 -7.71
C PRO A 34 -33.25 1.93 -6.73
N PRO A 35 -33.46 1.75 -5.41
CA PRO A 35 -32.40 1.98 -4.45
C PRO A 35 -31.18 1.14 -4.84
N SER A 36 -30.00 1.76 -4.87
CA SER A 36 -28.75 1.05 -5.14
C SER A 36 -28.65 -0.16 -4.21
N PRO A 37 -28.21 -1.33 -4.70
CA PRO A 37 -27.98 -2.46 -3.81
C PRO A 37 -27.01 -1.99 -2.73
N ARG A 38 -27.41 -2.15 -1.45
CA ARG A 38 -26.49 -1.92 -0.33
C ARG A 38 -25.24 -2.73 -0.66
N PRO A 39 -24.01 -2.18 -0.54
CA PRO A 39 -22.83 -3.02 -0.68
C PRO A 39 -23.02 -4.16 0.29
N ASN A 40 -23.20 -5.37 -0.25
CA ASN A 40 -23.27 -6.58 0.55
C ASN A 40 -22.10 -6.51 1.53
N ALA A 41 -22.29 -6.96 2.77
CA ALA A 41 -21.22 -7.14 3.73
C ALA A 41 -20.21 -8.13 3.14
N THR A 42 -19.35 -7.61 2.28
CA THR A 42 -18.38 -8.36 1.51
C THR A 42 -17.30 -8.65 2.53
N ARG A 43 -17.10 -9.93 2.85
CA ARG A 43 -16.00 -10.38 3.71
C ARG A 43 -14.75 -9.56 3.35
N PRO A 44 -13.99 -9.03 4.31
CA PRO A 44 -12.75 -8.35 3.99
C PRO A 44 -11.90 -9.28 3.13
N VAL A 45 -11.70 -8.91 1.87
CA VAL A 45 -10.84 -9.63 0.95
C VAL A 45 -9.43 -9.31 1.39
N PHE A 46 -8.88 -10.15 2.27
CA PHE A 46 -7.47 -10.04 2.62
C PHE A 46 -6.65 -10.25 1.35
N PRO A 47 -5.64 -9.42 1.09
CA PRO A 47 -4.73 -9.65 -0.03
C PRO A 47 -4.10 -11.04 0.13
N VAL A 48 -4.21 -11.86 -0.91
CA VAL A 48 -3.58 -13.17 -0.95
C VAL A 48 -2.14 -12.97 -1.43
N PHE A 49 -1.18 -13.29 -0.57
CA PHE A 49 0.23 -13.31 -0.93
C PHE A 49 0.61 -14.72 -1.39
N PRO A 50 0.91 -14.92 -2.69
CA PRO A 50 1.34 -16.22 -3.19
C PRO A 50 2.78 -16.53 -2.77
N CYS A 51 3.16 -17.80 -2.92
CA CYS A 51 4.54 -18.23 -2.78
C CYS A 51 5.40 -17.66 -3.92
N GLY A 52 6.15 -16.60 -3.64
CA GLY A 52 7.06 -15.98 -4.59
C GLY A 52 6.40 -15.08 -5.63
N GLY A 53 7.16 -14.74 -6.67
CA GLY A 53 6.70 -13.94 -7.82
C GLY A 53 7.68 -12.87 -8.28
N ASP A 54 7.41 -12.29 -9.45
CA ASP A 54 8.18 -11.17 -10.02
C ASP A 54 7.47 -9.85 -9.75
N HIS A 55 8.15 -8.95 -9.05
CA HIS A 55 7.66 -7.64 -8.64
C HIS A 55 8.45 -6.55 -9.35
N ARG A 56 7.75 -5.75 -10.15
CA ARG A 56 8.33 -4.65 -10.91
C ARG A 56 7.65 -3.35 -10.55
N GLY A 57 8.43 -2.29 -10.38
CA GLY A 57 7.92 -0.95 -10.11
C GLY A 57 8.79 -0.18 -9.14
N GLU A 58 8.39 1.04 -8.84
CA GLU A 58 9.13 1.92 -7.92
C GLU A 58 8.98 1.48 -6.47
N SER A 59 7.88 0.84 -6.11
CA SER A 59 7.66 0.38 -4.75
C SER A 59 6.51 -0.63 -4.66
N GLY A 60 6.42 -1.34 -3.53
CA GLY A 60 5.34 -2.29 -3.29
C GLY A 60 5.52 -3.13 -2.03
N PHE A 61 4.45 -3.79 -1.62
CA PHE A 61 4.48 -4.78 -0.53
C PHE A 61 4.78 -6.17 -1.08
N ILE A 62 5.55 -6.91 -0.29
CA ILE A 62 5.79 -8.34 -0.44
C ILE A 62 5.60 -9.00 0.93
N ALA A 63 5.09 -10.22 0.95
CA ALA A 63 4.92 -10.96 2.18
C ALA A 63 5.13 -12.45 1.96
N SER A 64 5.40 -13.17 3.03
CA SER A 64 5.38 -14.63 3.03
C SER A 64 4.00 -15.16 2.63
N GLU A 65 3.97 -16.35 2.04
CA GLU A 65 2.72 -17.03 1.73
C GLU A 65 1.83 -17.15 2.97
N GLY A 66 0.54 -16.86 2.81
CA GLY A 66 -0.44 -16.97 3.89
C GLY A 66 -0.47 -15.81 4.90
N PHE A 67 0.46 -14.84 4.83
CA PHE A 67 0.46 -13.65 5.69
C PHE A 67 -0.93 -12.96 5.67
N PRO A 68 -1.51 -12.57 6.83
CA PRO A 68 -0.91 -12.51 8.17
C PRO A 68 -1.05 -13.79 9.01
N ARG A 69 -1.50 -14.90 8.43
CA ARG A 69 -1.49 -16.22 9.10
C ARG A 69 -0.08 -16.82 9.04
N HIS A 70 0.10 -17.95 9.73
CA HIS A 70 1.35 -18.70 9.69
C HIS A 70 1.67 -19.15 8.25
N TYR A 71 2.95 -19.10 7.89
CA TYR A 71 3.40 -19.65 6.61
C TYR A 71 3.29 -21.19 6.61
N PRO A 72 3.13 -21.83 5.44
CA PRO A 72 3.13 -23.29 5.35
C PRO A 72 4.49 -23.91 5.74
N PRO A 73 4.50 -25.13 6.32
CA PRO A 73 5.73 -25.90 6.48
C PRO A 73 6.24 -26.37 5.12
N GLY A 74 7.56 -26.53 4.98
CA GLY A 74 8.20 -26.98 3.73
C GLY A 74 8.13 -25.96 2.60
N SER A 75 7.86 -24.69 2.89
CA SER A 75 7.82 -23.62 1.89
C SER A 75 9.22 -23.44 1.27
N ASN A 76 9.25 -23.26 -0.05
CA ASN A 76 10.41 -22.80 -0.79
C ASN A 76 9.96 -21.73 -1.79
N CYS A 77 9.89 -20.50 -1.31
CA CYS A 77 9.32 -19.38 -2.04
C CYS A 77 10.41 -18.40 -2.47
N THR A 78 10.37 -17.95 -3.72
CA THR A 78 11.33 -16.97 -4.24
C THR A 78 10.62 -15.76 -4.83
N TRP A 79 10.99 -14.56 -4.35
CA TRP A 79 10.53 -13.28 -4.88
C TRP A 79 11.66 -12.57 -5.60
N THR A 80 11.40 -12.10 -6.81
CA THR A 80 12.32 -11.23 -7.57
C THR A 80 11.75 -9.83 -7.60
N ILE A 81 12.54 -8.85 -7.19
CA ILE A 81 12.17 -7.43 -7.20
C ILE A 81 13.07 -6.72 -8.20
N THR A 82 12.45 -5.94 -9.09
CA THR A 82 13.15 -5.12 -10.07
C THR A 82 12.57 -3.70 -10.04
N VAL A 83 13.36 -2.75 -9.54
CA VAL A 83 13.02 -1.32 -9.61
C VAL A 83 13.54 -0.72 -10.93
N PRO A 84 13.13 0.51 -11.32
CA PRO A 84 13.59 1.13 -12.56
C PRO A 84 15.12 1.16 -12.69
N GLU A 85 15.60 1.10 -13.92
CA GLU A 85 17.03 1.18 -14.21
C GLU A 85 17.63 2.52 -13.74
N GLY A 86 18.88 2.48 -13.31
CA GLY A 86 19.54 3.64 -12.73
C GLY A 86 19.10 3.98 -11.29
N GLN A 87 18.22 3.18 -10.68
CA GLN A 87 17.84 3.30 -9.27
C GLN A 87 18.38 2.12 -8.44
N VAL A 88 18.31 2.25 -7.12
CA VAL A 88 18.73 1.23 -6.17
C VAL A 88 17.52 0.68 -5.42
N ALA A 89 17.39 -0.64 -5.41
CA ALA A 89 16.33 -1.31 -4.66
C ALA A 89 16.66 -1.31 -3.15
N THR A 90 15.70 -0.93 -2.33
CA THR A 90 15.76 -0.99 -0.86
C THR A 90 14.60 -1.84 -0.34
N LEU A 91 14.88 -2.73 0.61
CA LEU A 91 13.88 -3.57 1.27
C LEU A 91 13.79 -3.19 2.74
N SER A 92 12.58 -2.92 3.23
CA SER A 92 12.31 -2.56 4.61
C SER A 92 11.26 -3.48 5.23
N PHE A 93 11.64 -4.20 6.28
CA PHE A 93 10.72 -5.09 6.98
C PHE A 93 9.75 -4.30 7.87
N ARG A 94 8.47 -4.66 7.82
CA ARG A 94 7.43 -4.15 8.73
C ARG A 94 7.14 -5.18 9.83
N VAL A 95 6.96 -6.44 9.42
CA VAL A 95 6.75 -7.61 10.29
C VAL A 95 7.79 -8.66 9.94
N PHE A 96 8.32 -9.35 10.94
CA PHE A 96 9.26 -10.46 10.78
C PHE A 96 9.10 -11.44 11.96
N ASP A 97 8.76 -12.68 11.66
CA ASP A 97 8.38 -13.70 12.63
C ASP A 97 8.56 -15.09 12.01
N LEU A 98 9.79 -15.61 12.06
CA LEU A 98 10.18 -16.95 11.61
C LEU A 98 10.64 -17.79 12.81
N GLU A 99 10.75 -19.12 12.64
CA GLU A 99 11.33 -19.97 13.68
C GLU A 99 12.76 -19.52 14.05
N PRO A 100 13.08 -19.36 15.35
CA PRO A 100 14.40 -18.93 15.78
C PRO A 100 15.41 -20.10 15.81
N ASP A 101 16.56 -19.92 15.18
CA ASP A 101 17.75 -20.77 15.35
C ASP A 101 19.02 -19.89 15.30
N PRO A 102 20.04 -20.13 16.13
CA PRO A 102 21.27 -19.33 16.11
C PRO A 102 21.99 -19.25 14.76
N ARG A 103 21.71 -20.18 13.84
CA ARG A 103 22.28 -20.23 12.49
C ARG A 103 21.21 -20.26 11.38
N CYS A 104 19.94 -20.02 11.73
CA CYS A 104 18.78 -20.08 10.83
C CYS A 104 18.72 -21.37 10.00
N ARG A 105 18.92 -22.53 10.64
CA ARG A 105 18.97 -23.84 9.98
C ARG A 105 17.62 -24.45 9.64
N PHE A 106 16.57 -24.10 10.38
CA PHE A 106 15.21 -24.60 10.17
C PHE A 106 14.50 -23.69 9.17
N ASP A 107 14.05 -22.53 9.64
CA ASP A 107 13.44 -21.52 8.79
C ASP A 107 14.38 -20.35 8.53
N ALA A 108 14.42 -19.87 7.29
CA ALA A 108 15.27 -18.74 6.92
C ALA A 108 14.67 -17.91 5.78
N LEU A 109 14.86 -16.59 5.89
CA LEU A 109 14.75 -15.67 4.76
C LEU A 109 16.15 -15.21 4.34
N SER A 110 16.55 -15.59 3.14
CA SER A 110 17.80 -15.14 2.50
C SER A 110 17.51 -14.01 1.52
N VAL A 111 18.29 -12.93 1.59
CA VAL A 111 18.14 -11.75 0.72
C VAL A 111 19.43 -11.51 -0.08
N PHE A 112 19.31 -11.48 -1.40
CA PHE A 112 20.43 -11.31 -2.34
C PHE A 112 20.32 -9.99 -3.10
N GLY A 113 21.44 -9.30 -3.28
CA GLY A 113 21.58 -8.06 -4.03
C GLY A 113 21.62 -8.24 -5.54
N GLY A 114 20.64 -8.94 -6.12
CA GLY A 114 20.54 -9.26 -7.55
C GLY A 114 19.87 -10.62 -7.78
N HIS A 115 19.68 -10.99 -9.05
CA HIS A 115 18.98 -12.23 -9.42
C HIS A 115 19.90 -13.40 -9.80
N GLY A 116 21.15 -13.12 -10.20
CA GLY A 116 22.08 -14.13 -10.71
C GLY A 116 22.76 -14.97 -9.62
N PRO A 117 23.45 -16.06 -9.99
CA PRO A 117 24.18 -16.92 -9.06
C PRO A 117 25.34 -16.19 -8.36
N ALA A 118 25.88 -15.15 -8.99
CA ALA A 118 26.92 -14.29 -8.41
C ALA A 118 26.36 -13.14 -7.54
N ALA A 119 25.05 -13.07 -7.32
CA ALA A 119 24.45 -12.00 -6.52
C ALA A 119 24.92 -12.10 -5.06
N PRO A 120 25.38 -10.99 -4.44
CA PRO A 120 25.87 -11.02 -3.06
C PRO A 120 24.74 -11.30 -2.07
N LEU A 121 24.99 -12.16 -1.09
CA LEU A 121 24.09 -12.36 0.04
C LEU A 121 24.16 -11.12 0.95
N LEU A 122 23.05 -10.40 1.06
CA LEU A 122 22.91 -9.24 1.95
C LEU A 122 22.61 -9.67 3.38
N GLY A 123 21.98 -10.84 3.55
CA GLY A 123 21.80 -11.47 4.84
C GLY A 123 20.87 -12.69 4.80
N ARG A 124 20.96 -13.50 5.85
CA ARG A 124 20.09 -14.63 6.15
C ARG A 124 19.50 -14.41 7.54
N PHE A 125 18.18 -14.42 7.64
CA PHE A 125 17.45 -13.98 8.83
C PHE A 125 16.43 -15.02 9.27
N CYS A 126 16.19 -15.11 10.57
CA CYS A 126 15.20 -15.96 11.22
C CYS A 126 14.88 -15.42 12.63
N GLY A 127 13.94 -16.05 13.34
CA GLY A 127 13.45 -15.56 14.63
C GLY A 127 12.52 -14.34 14.50
N THR A 128 12.40 -13.61 15.61
CA THR A 128 11.45 -12.49 15.75
C THR A 128 12.13 -11.11 15.75
N PHE A 129 13.46 -11.07 15.73
CA PHE A 129 14.19 -9.82 15.63
C PHE A 129 14.09 -9.29 14.20
N ARG A 130 13.40 -8.16 14.04
CA ARG A 130 13.17 -7.55 12.73
C ARG A 130 14.48 -7.02 12.13
N PRO A 131 14.89 -7.47 10.93
CA PRO A 131 16.09 -6.96 10.29
C PRO A 131 15.99 -5.47 9.96
N GLY A 132 17.14 -4.79 9.92
CA GLY A 132 17.25 -3.43 9.40
C GLY A 132 16.94 -3.36 7.90
N ALA A 133 16.83 -2.14 7.37
CA ALA A 133 16.64 -1.95 5.94
C ALA A 133 17.85 -2.45 5.15
N LEU A 134 17.60 -3.20 4.08
CA LEU A 134 18.64 -3.75 3.22
C LEU A 134 18.63 -3.00 1.89
N ARG A 135 19.81 -2.55 1.47
CA ARG A 135 19.99 -1.82 0.22
C ARG A 135 20.78 -2.66 -0.76
N ALA A 136 20.23 -2.87 -1.95
CA ALA A 136 20.89 -3.60 -3.02
C ALA A 136 22.08 -2.81 -3.58
N PRO A 137 23.03 -3.49 -4.26
CA PRO A 137 24.05 -2.81 -5.05
C PRO A 137 23.49 -2.06 -6.26
N GLN A 138 22.37 -2.53 -6.82
CA GLN A 138 21.74 -2.02 -8.04
C GLN A 138 20.20 -2.07 -7.93
N ASN A 139 19.49 -2.18 -9.04
CA ASN A 139 18.04 -2.11 -9.12
C ASN A 139 17.31 -3.45 -8.86
N ARG A 140 18.00 -4.47 -8.35
CA ARG A 140 17.44 -5.83 -8.22
C ARG A 140 17.70 -6.45 -6.86
N LEU A 141 16.70 -7.16 -6.35
CA LEU A 141 16.78 -8.00 -5.15
C LEU A 141 16.12 -9.35 -5.41
N ARG A 142 16.71 -10.42 -4.90
CA ARG A 142 16.08 -11.75 -4.83
C ARG A 142 15.94 -12.16 -3.37
N LEU A 143 14.74 -12.57 -2.98
CA LEU A 143 14.46 -13.11 -1.66
C LEU A 143 14.12 -14.59 -1.82
N THR A 144 14.64 -15.43 -0.94
CA THR A 144 14.28 -16.85 -0.86
C THR A 144 13.93 -17.18 0.58
N MET A 145 12.71 -17.67 0.80
CA MET A 145 12.26 -18.18 2.09
C MET A 145 12.18 -19.70 2.01
N GLU A 146 12.83 -20.35 2.96
CA GLU A 146 12.82 -21.80 3.16
C GLU A 146 12.28 -22.08 4.56
N SER A 147 11.32 -23.02 4.68
CA SER A 147 10.87 -23.54 5.97
C SER A 147 11.00 -25.06 6.06
N ASP A 148 11.13 -25.57 7.28
CA ASP A 148 11.17 -27.00 7.55
C ASP A 148 9.76 -27.59 7.77
N GLY A 149 9.67 -28.83 8.25
CA GLY A 149 8.39 -29.54 8.44
C GLY A 149 7.62 -29.18 9.72
N ALA A 150 8.16 -28.33 10.59
CA ALA A 150 7.62 -28.00 11.90
C ALA A 150 7.56 -26.47 12.13
N THR A 151 7.09 -26.06 13.32
CA THR A 151 7.10 -24.68 13.86
C THR A 151 7.01 -23.53 12.84
N ALA A 152 5.84 -22.93 12.66
CA ALA A 152 5.69 -21.74 11.81
C ALA A 152 5.35 -20.48 12.61
N GLY A 153 5.99 -19.36 12.26
CA GLY A 153 5.59 -18.00 12.67
C GLY A 153 4.68 -17.32 11.64
N ARG A 154 4.31 -16.05 11.85
CA ARG A 154 3.48 -15.29 10.89
C ARG A 154 4.22 -14.95 9.58
N GLY A 155 5.53 -15.18 9.54
CA GLY A 155 6.39 -14.91 8.40
C GLY A 155 6.80 -13.45 8.34
N PHE A 156 6.79 -12.85 7.15
CA PHE A 156 7.25 -11.48 6.97
C PHE A 156 6.27 -10.64 6.14
N LEU A 157 6.29 -9.34 6.39
CA LEU A 157 5.74 -8.31 5.52
C LEU A 157 6.82 -7.26 5.33
N ALA A 158 7.18 -6.99 4.08
CA ALA A 158 8.19 -6.00 3.73
C ALA A 158 7.70 -5.06 2.64
N TRP A 159 8.26 -3.85 2.65
CA TRP A 159 8.06 -2.83 1.63
C TRP A 159 9.36 -2.70 0.85
N PHE A 160 9.30 -2.81 -0.48
CA PHE A 160 10.40 -2.42 -1.33
C PHE A 160 10.18 -1.03 -1.90
N SER A 161 11.26 -0.31 -2.13
CA SER A 161 11.23 0.99 -2.79
C SER A 161 12.51 1.22 -3.59
N ALA A 162 12.38 2.03 -4.64
CA ALA A 162 13.47 2.53 -5.41
C ALA A 162 14.04 3.81 -4.77
N GLY A 163 15.36 3.95 -4.80
CA GLY A 163 16.06 5.13 -4.34
C GLY A 163 17.14 5.54 -5.33
N SER A 164 17.66 6.75 -5.18
CA SER A 164 18.79 7.18 -5.98
C SER A 164 20.03 6.30 -5.68
N PRO A 165 20.87 6.02 -6.69
CA PRO A 165 22.21 5.50 -6.46
C PRO A 165 22.97 6.39 -5.48
N PRO A 166 23.96 5.84 -4.76
CA PRO A 166 24.87 6.71 -4.04
C PRO A 166 25.54 7.62 -5.07
N SER A 167 25.41 8.93 -4.90
CA SER A 167 26.10 9.88 -5.76
C SER A 167 27.60 9.65 -5.60
N HIS A 168 28.26 9.14 -6.63
CA HIS A 168 29.72 9.25 -6.71
C HIS A 168 30.02 10.74 -6.77
N GLY A 169 30.43 11.32 -5.65
CA GLY A 169 31.01 12.66 -5.67
C GLY A 169 32.16 12.69 -6.68
N PRO A 170 32.49 13.86 -7.25
CA PRO A 170 33.65 13.96 -8.13
C PRO A 170 34.86 13.34 -7.41
N PRO A 171 35.70 12.55 -8.11
CA PRO A 171 36.87 11.94 -7.49
C PRO A 171 37.64 13.05 -6.79
N GLN A 172 37.69 13.00 -5.45
CA GLN A 172 38.40 14.00 -4.68
C GLN A 172 39.87 13.85 -5.08
N GLY A 173 40.32 14.74 -5.96
CA GLY A 173 41.71 14.82 -6.40
C GLY A 173 42.58 14.77 -5.16
N ARG A 174 43.49 13.80 -5.15
CA ARG A 174 44.45 13.46 -4.09
C ARG A 174 44.78 14.71 -3.24
N ARG A 175 44.07 14.91 -2.12
CA ARG A 175 44.46 15.95 -1.16
C ARG A 175 45.85 15.57 -0.69
N ARG A 176 46.84 16.42 -0.98
CA ARG A 176 48.17 16.33 -0.39
C ARG A 176 48.00 16.16 1.12
N SER A 177 48.69 15.17 1.69
CA SER A 177 48.66 14.79 3.09
C SER A 177 48.61 16.02 4.01
N GLY A 178 47.44 16.30 4.57
CA GLY A 178 47.28 17.21 5.70
C GLY A 178 47.35 16.39 6.97
N VAL A 179 48.30 16.72 7.84
CA VAL A 179 48.50 16.09 9.15
C VAL A 179 47.20 16.15 9.95
N PHE A 180 46.66 14.98 10.31
CA PHE A 180 45.48 14.87 11.15
C PHE A 180 45.94 15.02 12.61
N ASN A 181 45.84 16.23 13.16
CA ASN A 181 46.05 16.41 14.60
C ASN A 181 44.89 15.74 15.36
N LYS A 182 45.25 14.75 16.17
CA LYS A 182 44.34 13.99 17.03
C LYS A 182 43.79 14.93 18.12
N PRO A 183 42.47 15.00 18.37
CA PRO A 183 41.96 15.74 19.50
C PRO A 183 42.39 15.04 20.80
N GLN A 184 43.08 15.78 21.67
CA GLN A 184 43.26 15.39 23.06
C GLN A 184 41.92 15.58 23.78
N PHE A 185 41.39 14.50 24.35
CA PHE A 185 40.36 14.58 25.36
C PHE A 185 41.06 14.76 26.71
N PHE A 186 40.68 15.79 27.45
CA PHE A 186 41.03 15.99 28.86
C PHE A 186 40.24 15.03 29.74
#